data_AF-A0A9L0I518-F1
#
_entry.id   AF-A0A9L0I518-F1
#
_cell.length_a   1.000
_cell.length_b   1.000
_cell.length_c   1.000
_cell.angle_alpha   90.00
_cell.angle_beta   90.00
_cell.angle_gamma   90.00
#
_symmetry.space_group_name_H-M   'P 1'
#
loop_
_entity.id
_entity.type
_entity.pdbx_description
1 polymer ?
#
loop_
_entity_poly.entity_id
_entity_poly.type
_entity_poly.pdbx_seq_one_letter_code
_entity_poly.pdbx_strand_id
1 'polypeptide(L)'
;PPQSGSRGELRWRRRDSNRSRSRGRGLSLTIDEGRQAFHHGPYWRCYYSNTDAVIYVVDSCDRDRIGISKSELVAMLEEEELRKAILVVFANKQDMEQAMTPSEMANSLGLPALKDRKWQIFKTSATKGTGLDEAMEWLVETLKSRQ
;
A
#
# COMPACT_ATOMS: atom_id res chain seq x y z
N PRO A 1 28.90 38.92 1.29
CA PRO A 1 30.11 38.18 0.84
C PRO A 1 30.25 36.85 1.60
N PRO A 2 30.64 35.75 0.92
CA PRO A 2 30.13 34.41 1.20
C PRO A 2 31.15 33.48 1.89
N GLN A 3 30.66 32.41 2.52
CA GLN A 3 31.34 31.11 2.49
C GLN A 3 30.32 29.98 2.29
N SER A 4 30.74 29.07 1.42
CA SER A 4 30.06 28.01 0.69
C SER A 4 29.88 26.70 1.48
N GLY A 5 28.89 25.88 1.11
CA GLY A 5 28.90 24.45 1.47
C GLY A 5 27.56 23.74 1.33
N SER A 6 27.14 23.47 0.11
CA SER A 6 25.95 22.67 -0.23
C SER A 6 26.05 21.23 0.26
N ARG A 7 24.99 20.72 0.92
CA ARG A 7 24.45 19.36 0.72
C ARG A 7 22.99 19.36 1.17
N GLY A 8 22.10 19.34 0.18
CA GLY A 8 20.65 19.28 0.38
C GLY A 8 20.26 17.93 0.98
N GLU A 9 20.03 17.92 2.29
CA GLU A 9 19.38 16.84 3.00
C GLU A 9 17.86 17.07 2.89
N LEU A 10 17.17 16.28 2.06
CA LEU A 10 15.71 16.28 1.97
C LEU A 10 15.13 15.67 3.25
N ARG A 11 15.04 16.51 4.29
CA ARG A 11 14.40 16.22 5.58
C ARG A 11 12.88 16.33 5.40
N TRP A 12 12.20 15.19 5.29
CA TRP A 12 10.74 15.15 5.43
C TRP A 12 10.35 15.54 6.86
N ARG A 13 9.99 16.81 7.06
CA ARG A 13 9.39 17.31 8.30
C ARG A 13 8.03 16.64 8.48
N ARG A 14 7.92 15.84 9.54
CA ARG A 14 6.66 15.54 10.22
C ARG A 14 5.95 16.87 10.49
N ARG A 15 4.82 17.12 9.81
CA ARG A 15 3.96 18.27 10.07
C ARG A 15 2.77 17.76 10.88
N ASP A 16 2.91 17.80 12.20
CA ASP A 16 1.79 17.59 13.09
C ASP A 16 0.87 18.81 13.09
N SER A 17 -0.42 18.48 13.11
CA SER A 17 -1.53 19.21 13.73
C SER A 17 -2.18 20.39 12.98
N ASN A 18 -3.48 20.17 12.79
CA ASN A 18 -4.60 21.13 12.78
C ASN A 18 -5.18 21.51 11.40
N ARG A 19 -6.13 20.70 10.90
CA ARG A 19 -7.27 21.22 10.11
C ARG A 19 -8.45 20.25 10.06
N SER A 20 -9.59 20.72 10.58
CA SER A 20 -10.98 20.40 10.19
C SER A 20 -11.37 18.92 10.11
N ARG A 21 -12.00 18.41 11.17
CA ARG A 21 -12.96 17.30 11.10
C ARG A 21 -14.12 17.70 10.18
N SER A 22 -14.05 17.34 8.90
CA SER A 22 -15.24 17.16 8.09
C SER A 22 -15.70 15.72 8.25
N ARG A 23 -16.98 15.52 8.60
CA ARG A 23 -17.67 14.23 8.43
C ARG A 23 -17.82 13.96 6.94
N GLY A 24 -16.74 13.54 6.28
CA GLY A 24 -16.74 12.99 4.93
C GLY A 24 -16.10 11.62 5.01
N ARG A 25 -16.69 10.60 4.37
CA ARG A 25 -16.12 9.24 4.26
C ARG A 25 -14.67 9.36 3.76
N GLY A 26 -13.72 9.25 4.68
CA GLY A 26 -12.31 9.47 4.43
C GLY A 26 -11.69 8.15 3.98
N LEU A 27 -11.16 8.13 2.77
CA LEU A 27 -10.32 7.03 2.30
C LEU A 27 -9.09 6.95 3.22
N SER A 28 -9.08 6.03 4.18
CA SER A 28 -7.88 5.72 4.94
C SER A 28 -7.00 4.82 4.08
N LEU A 29 -5.79 5.26 3.79
CA LEU A 29 -4.85 4.58 2.91
C LEU A 29 -3.63 4.16 3.73
N THR A 30 -3.43 2.86 3.92
CA THR A 30 -2.19 2.33 4.50
C THR A 30 -1.31 1.86 3.35
N ILE A 31 -0.08 2.39 3.27
CA ILE A 31 0.99 1.93 2.36
C ILE A 31 2.00 1.18 3.22
N ASP A 32 2.19 -0.10 2.92
CA ASP A 32 3.23 -0.93 3.53
C ASP A 32 4.19 -1.41 2.44
N GLU A 33 5.50 -1.31 2.70
CA GLU A 33 6.57 -1.67 1.75
C GLU A 33 7.24 -3.03 2.05
N GLY A 34 6.68 -3.87 2.95
CA GLY A 34 7.23 -5.20 3.26
C GLY A 34 8.68 -5.19 3.80
N ARG A 35 9.15 -4.06 4.33
CA ARG A 35 10.49 -3.95 4.93
C ARG A 35 10.43 -4.47 6.37
N GLN A 36 10.72 -5.75 6.56
CA GLN A 36 10.96 -6.42 7.86
C GLN A 36 10.06 -5.89 9.01
N ALA A 37 8.92 -6.54 9.22
CA ALA A 37 8.14 -6.39 10.44
C ALA A 37 9.04 -6.41 11.70
N PHE A 38 8.81 -5.45 12.61
CA PHE A 38 8.63 -5.71 14.04
C PHE A 38 8.21 -4.44 14.82
N HIS A 39 7.50 -3.50 14.17
CA HIS A 39 6.89 -2.38 14.90
C HIS A 39 5.71 -1.75 14.16
N HIS A 40 4.68 -2.55 13.85
CA HIS A 40 3.32 -1.98 13.89
C HIS A 40 2.99 -1.72 15.37
N GLY A 41 3.66 -0.73 15.97
CA GLY A 41 3.35 -0.28 17.31
C GLY A 41 1.88 0.17 17.40
N PRO A 42 1.38 0.51 18.60
CA PRO A 42 0.00 0.98 18.81
C PRO A 42 -0.42 2.16 17.90
N TYR A 43 0.55 2.80 17.23
CA TYR A 43 0.38 3.86 16.25
C TYR A 43 -0.13 3.42 14.87
N TRP A 44 -0.10 2.14 14.50
CA TRP A 44 -0.60 1.70 13.18
C TRP A 44 -2.09 1.33 13.21
N ARG A 45 -2.54 0.75 14.34
CA ARG A 45 -3.95 0.38 14.57
C ARG A 45 -4.92 1.58 14.49
N CYS A 46 -4.44 2.79 14.75
CA CYS A 46 -5.28 3.99 14.65
C CYS A 46 -5.62 4.37 13.19
N TYR A 47 -4.98 3.78 12.18
CA TYR A 47 -5.31 3.96 10.76
C TYR A 47 -6.33 2.93 10.24
N TYR A 48 -6.70 1.91 11.03
CA TYR A 48 -7.61 0.85 10.58
C TYR A 48 -9.09 1.17 10.83
N SER A 49 -9.37 2.10 11.74
CA SER A 49 -10.75 2.54 11.99
C SER A 49 -11.31 3.30 10.78
N ASN A 50 -12.46 2.84 10.27
CA ASN A 50 -13.14 3.36 9.07
C ASN A 50 -12.32 3.25 7.76
N THR A 51 -11.50 2.21 7.63
CA THR A 51 -10.76 1.95 6.39
C THR A 51 -11.63 1.22 5.37
N ASP A 52 -12.00 1.91 4.29
CA ASP A 52 -12.75 1.31 3.19
C ASP A 52 -11.84 0.49 2.24
N ALA A 53 -10.53 0.77 2.22
CA ALA A 53 -9.57 0.10 1.34
C ALA A 53 -8.12 0.10 1.86
N VAL A 54 -7.35 -0.92 1.49
CA VAL A 54 -5.93 -1.10 1.81
C VAL A 54 -5.15 -1.15 0.50
N ILE A 55 -4.05 -0.40 0.39
CA ILE A 55 -3.13 -0.50 -0.76
C ILE A 55 -1.80 -1.07 -0.29
N TYR A 56 -1.55 -2.32 -0.61
CA TYR A 56 -0.33 -3.03 -0.25
C TYR A 56 0.70 -2.90 -1.37
N VAL A 57 1.90 -2.40 -1.08
CA VAL A 57 2.92 -2.14 -2.11
C VAL A 57 4.05 -3.14 -1.98
N VAL A 58 4.29 -3.90 -3.04
CA VAL A 58 5.29 -4.96 -3.05
C VAL A 58 6.36 -4.64 -4.08
N ASP A 59 7.62 -4.76 -3.67
CA ASP A 59 8.74 -4.67 -4.59
C ASP A 59 8.80 -5.92 -5.47
N SER A 60 8.52 -5.77 -6.78
CA SER A 60 8.49 -6.89 -7.71
C SER A 60 9.87 -7.49 -7.96
N CYS A 61 10.95 -6.80 -7.61
CA CYS A 61 12.31 -7.33 -7.77
C CYS A 61 12.77 -8.20 -6.60
N ASP A 62 12.05 -8.15 -5.47
CA ASP A 62 12.48 -8.83 -4.25
C ASP A 62 11.74 -10.15 -4.03
N ARG A 63 12.19 -11.17 -4.77
CA ARG A 63 11.60 -12.51 -4.73
C ARG A 63 11.83 -13.21 -3.39
N ASP A 64 12.93 -12.92 -2.69
CA ASP A 64 13.26 -13.58 -1.43
C ASP A 64 12.35 -13.11 -0.29
N ARG A 65 11.93 -11.84 -0.31
CA ARG A 65 11.05 -11.26 0.72
C ARG A 65 9.56 -11.49 0.50
N ILE A 66 9.15 -11.98 -0.67
CA ILE A 66 7.71 -12.17 -0.99
C ILE A 66 7.00 -13.10 0.01
N GLY A 67 7.71 -14.09 0.55
CA GLY A 67 7.17 -15.01 1.56
C GLY A 67 6.87 -14.31 2.89
N ILE A 68 7.72 -13.36 3.29
CA ILE A 68 7.53 -12.54 4.49
C ILE A 68 6.34 -11.60 4.27
N SER A 69 6.30 -10.92 3.12
CA SER A 69 5.20 -10.02 2.74
C SER A 69 3.84 -10.75 2.72
N LYS A 70 3.81 -12.01 2.28
CA LYS A 70 2.59 -12.84 2.38
C LYS A 70 2.13 -12.99 3.83
N SER A 71 3.02 -13.36 4.74
CA SER A 71 2.67 -13.56 6.14
C SER A 71 2.19 -12.27 6.80
N GLU A 72 2.85 -11.14 6.52
CA GLU A 72 2.45 -9.81 7.01
C GLU A 72 1.08 -9.40 6.45
N LEU A 73 0.85 -9.60 5.15
CA LEU A 73 -0.43 -9.30 4.51
C LEU A 73 -1.57 -10.13 5.13
N VAL A 74 -1.37 -11.44 5.34
CA VAL A 74 -2.38 -12.29 5.97
C VAL A 74 -2.69 -11.81 7.38
N ALA A 75 -1.66 -11.56 8.21
CA ALA A 75 -1.85 -11.07 9.58
C ALA A 75 -2.58 -9.72 9.61
N MET A 76 -2.30 -8.82 8.67
CA MET A 76 -3.01 -7.54 8.56
C MET A 76 -4.49 -7.74 8.17
N LEU A 77 -4.78 -8.65 7.24
CA LEU A 77 -6.14 -8.90 6.76
C LEU A 77 -7.02 -9.66 7.76
N GLU A 78 -6.42 -10.31 8.76
CA GLU A 78 -7.12 -10.97 9.88
C GLU A 78 -7.73 -9.99 10.90
N GLU A 79 -7.27 -8.73 10.93
CA GLU A 79 -7.81 -7.71 11.83
C GLU A 79 -9.28 -7.38 11.49
N GLU A 80 -10.16 -7.38 12.50
CA GLU A 80 -11.61 -7.26 12.29
C GLU A 80 -12.01 -5.93 11.63
N GLU A 81 -11.30 -4.84 11.94
CA GLU A 81 -11.56 -3.53 11.35
C GLU A 81 -11.33 -3.54 9.83
N LEU A 82 -10.45 -4.40 9.35
CA LEU A 82 -10.13 -4.54 7.94
C LEU A 82 -10.97 -5.62 7.26
N ARG A 83 -11.78 -6.44 7.94
CA ARG A 83 -12.59 -7.51 7.31
C ARG A 83 -13.40 -7.03 6.10
N LYS A 84 -13.85 -5.78 6.14
CA LYS A 84 -14.61 -5.16 5.06
C LYS A 84 -13.73 -4.47 4.02
N ALA A 85 -12.49 -4.08 4.27
CA ALA A 85 -11.72 -3.26 3.32
C ALA A 85 -11.50 -3.92 1.94
N ILE A 86 -11.48 -3.15 0.86
CA ILE A 86 -11.01 -3.62 -0.46
C ILE A 86 -9.48 -3.69 -0.42
N LEU A 87 -8.87 -4.72 -1.01
CA LEU A 87 -7.42 -4.81 -1.10
C LEU A 87 -6.94 -4.42 -2.51
N VAL A 88 -6.00 -3.50 -2.60
CA VAL A 88 -5.28 -3.21 -3.84
C VAL A 88 -3.82 -3.58 -3.62
N VAL A 89 -3.22 -4.31 -4.54
CA VAL A 89 -1.80 -4.65 -4.49
C VAL A 89 -1.07 -3.93 -5.62
N PHE A 90 -0.02 -3.19 -5.28
CA PHE A 90 0.88 -2.57 -6.23
C PHE A 90 2.10 -3.44 -6.40
N ALA A 91 2.20 -4.10 -7.55
CA ALA A 91 3.42 -4.72 -8.01
C ALA A 91 4.35 -3.60 -8.50
N ASN A 92 5.16 -3.04 -7.60
CA ASN A 92 6.01 -1.89 -7.86
C ASN A 92 7.34 -2.30 -8.50
N LYS A 93 8.04 -1.36 -9.15
CA LYS A 93 9.31 -1.55 -9.89
C LYS A 93 9.20 -2.44 -11.12
N GLN A 94 8.07 -2.40 -11.81
CA GLN A 94 7.86 -3.13 -13.08
C GLN A 94 8.74 -2.61 -14.23
N ASP A 95 9.48 -1.52 -14.02
CA ASP A 95 10.49 -1.00 -14.94
C ASP A 95 11.81 -1.79 -14.94
N MET A 96 12.01 -2.71 -13.98
CA MET A 96 13.22 -3.53 -13.89
C MET A 96 13.04 -4.89 -14.57
N GLU A 97 14.08 -5.40 -15.24
CA GLU A 97 14.01 -6.66 -16.00
C GLU A 97 13.72 -7.90 -15.15
N GLN A 98 14.15 -7.90 -13.88
CA GLN A 98 13.93 -9.00 -12.93
C GLN A 98 12.59 -8.95 -12.19
N ALA A 99 11.72 -7.99 -12.53
CA ALA A 99 10.43 -7.81 -11.88
C ALA A 99 9.51 -9.03 -12.08
N MET A 100 8.92 -9.51 -10.99
CA MET A 100 7.86 -10.51 -11.02
C MET A 100 6.65 -9.98 -11.78
N THR A 101 6.04 -10.83 -12.60
CA THR A 101 4.73 -10.47 -13.19
C THR A 101 3.65 -10.42 -12.10
N PRO A 102 2.57 -9.64 -12.29
CA PRO A 102 1.45 -9.60 -11.33
C PRO A 102 0.85 -10.97 -11.07
N SER A 103 0.77 -11.83 -12.07
CA SER A 103 0.24 -13.19 -11.91
C SER A 103 1.11 -14.03 -10.97
N GLU A 104 2.43 -13.97 -11.14
CA GLU A 104 3.38 -14.65 -10.25
C GLU A 104 3.34 -14.07 -8.83
N MET A 105 3.26 -12.75 -8.71
CA MET A 105 3.17 -12.07 -7.42
C MET A 105 1.85 -12.41 -6.71
N ALA A 106 0.72 -12.40 -7.41
CA ALA A 106 -0.58 -12.74 -6.85
C ALA A 106 -0.60 -14.18 -6.30
N ASN A 107 -0.01 -15.12 -7.03
CA ASN A 107 0.14 -16.50 -6.57
C ASN A 107 1.07 -16.60 -5.36
N SER A 108 2.19 -15.88 -5.38
CA SER A 108 3.17 -15.90 -4.29
C SER A 108 2.61 -15.29 -3.00
N LEU A 109 1.82 -14.22 -3.10
CA LEU A 109 1.09 -13.60 -1.98
C LEU A 109 -0.15 -14.40 -1.56
N GLY A 110 -0.59 -15.38 -2.37
CA GLY A 110 -1.79 -16.16 -2.08
C GLY A 110 -3.11 -15.39 -2.25
N LEU A 111 -3.13 -14.33 -3.07
CA LEU A 111 -4.35 -13.55 -3.33
C LEU A 111 -5.53 -14.40 -3.84
N PRO A 112 -5.34 -15.42 -4.71
CA PRO A 112 -6.43 -16.29 -5.14
C PRO A 112 -7.14 -17.07 -4.01
N ALA A 113 -6.50 -17.19 -2.84
CA ALA A 113 -7.12 -17.83 -1.67
C ALA A 113 -8.12 -16.89 -0.94
N LEU A 114 -8.02 -15.57 -1.16
CA LEU A 114 -8.91 -14.57 -0.58
C LEU A 114 -10.25 -14.56 -1.33
N LYS A 115 -11.22 -15.35 -0.87
CA LYS A 115 -12.55 -15.47 -1.49
C LYS A 115 -13.61 -14.55 -0.87
N ASP A 116 -13.36 -14.10 0.34
CA ASP A 116 -14.25 -13.28 1.16
C ASP A 116 -14.08 -11.77 0.91
N ARG A 117 -13.13 -11.37 0.06
CA ARG A 117 -12.73 -9.99 -0.16
C ARG A 117 -12.48 -9.68 -1.63
N LYS A 118 -12.89 -8.49 -2.06
CA LYS A 118 -12.49 -7.94 -3.36
C LYS A 118 -11.04 -7.49 -3.31
N TRP A 119 -10.23 -8.00 -4.23
CA TRP A 119 -8.86 -7.58 -4.40
C TRP A 119 -8.51 -7.36 -5.87
N GLN A 120 -7.51 -6.54 -6.14
CA GLN A 120 -6.93 -6.36 -7.48
C GLN A 120 -5.45 -6.04 -7.38
N ILE A 121 -4.67 -6.48 -8.37
CA ILE A 121 -3.24 -6.19 -8.48
C ILE A 121 -2.96 -5.30 -9.70
N PHE A 122 -2.14 -4.27 -9.52
CA PHE A 122 -1.73 -3.35 -10.56
C PHE A 122 -0.22 -3.35 -10.72
N LYS A 123 0.22 -3.32 -11.97
CA LYS A 123 1.63 -3.06 -12.32
C LYS A 123 1.90 -1.59 -12.08
N THR A 124 2.84 -1.27 -11.21
CA THR A 124 3.19 0.12 -10.93
C THR A 124 4.69 0.37 -11.04
N SER A 125 5.03 1.60 -11.36
CA SER A 125 6.40 2.11 -11.24
C SER A 125 6.33 3.45 -10.55
N ALA A 126 6.73 3.49 -9.28
CA ALA A 126 6.72 4.74 -8.51
C ALA A 126 7.64 5.82 -9.10
N THR A 127 8.69 5.43 -9.83
CA THR A 127 9.64 6.37 -10.47
C THR A 127 9.06 6.99 -11.74
N LYS A 128 8.30 6.21 -12.52
CA LYS A 128 7.68 6.68 -13.77
C LYS A 128 6.23 7.15 -13.59
N GLY A 129 5.63 6.90 -12.43
CA GLY A 129 4.23 7.18 -12.13
C GLY A 129 3.23 6.26 -12.86
N THR A 130 3.70 5.24 -13.59
CA THR A 130 2.84 4.39 -14.42
C THR A 130 1.97 3.47 -13.57
N GLY A 131 0.69 3.30 -13.95
CA GLY A 131 -0.25 2.37 -13.32
C GLY A 131 -0.89 2.86 -12.01
N LEU A 132 -0.49 4.03 -11.50
CA LEU A 132 -1.08 4.62 -10.29
C LEU A 132 -2.48 5.17 -10.56
N ASP A 133 -2.67 5.88 -11.67
CA ASP A 133 -3.97 6.48 -12.01
C ASP A 133 -5.04 5.41 -12.26
N GLU A 134 -4.70 4.38 -13.05
CA GLU A 134 -5.58 3.23 -13.32
C GLU A 134 -6.00 2.51 -12.03
N ALA A 135 -5.04 2.29 -11.13
CA ALA A 135 -5.33 1.67 -9.85
C ALA A 135 -6.27 2.51 -8.96
N MET A 136 -6.04 3.82 -8.93
CA MET A 136 -6.87 4.73 -8.15
C MET A 136 -8.28 4.86 -8.74
N GLU A 137 -8.40 4.90 -10.07
CA GLU A 137 -9.69 4.91 -10.76
C GLU A 137 -10.49 3.64 -10.43
N TRP A 138 -9.89 2.46 -10.57
CA TRP A 138 -10.51 1.18 -10.20
C TRP A 138 -10.94 1.15 -8.73
N LEU A 139 -10.09 1.67 -7.84
CA LEU A 139 -10.39 1.70 -6.41
C LEU A 139 -11.61 2.58 -6.12
N VAL A 140 -11.66 3.78 -6.70
CA VAL A 140 -12.77 4.72 -6.55
C VAL A 140 -14.07 4.14 -7.09
N GLU A 141 -14.03 3.49 -8.26
CA GLU A 141 -15.20 2.81 -8.84
C GLU A 141 -15.68 1.66 -7.97
N THR A 142 -14.76 0.83 -7.49
CA THR A 142 -15.09 -0.32 -6.63
C THR A 142 -15.70 0.15 -5.30
N LEU A 143 -15.19 1.23 -4.73
CA LEU A 143 -15.75 1.85 -3.53
C LEU A 143 -17.14 2.43 -3.75
N LYS A 144 -17.39 3.06 -4.90
CA LYS A 144 -18.73 3.55 -5.28
C LYS A 144 -19.71 2.40 -5.48
N SER A 145 -19.29 1.30 -6.10
CA SER A 145 -20.13 0.11 -6.35
C SER A 145 -20.58 -0.63 -5.09
N ARG A 146 -19.95 -0.30 -3.95
CA ARG A 146 -20.19 -0.92 -2.66
C ARG A 146 -21.25 -0.19 -1.84
N GLN A 147 -21.59 1.05 -2.21
CA GLN A 147 -22.68 1.83 -1.62
C GLN A 147 -24.02 1.45 -2.24
#